data_AF-A0A924VZU4-F1
#
_entry.id   AF-A0A924VZU4-F1
#
_cell.length_a   1.000
_cell.length_b   1.000
_cell.length_c   1.000
_cell.angle_alpha   90.00
_cell.angle_beta   90.00
_cell.angle_gamma   90.00
#
_symmetry.space_group_name_H-M   'P 1'
#
loop_
_entity.id
_entity.type
_entity.pdbx_description
1 polymer ?
#
loop_
_entity_poly.entity_id
_entity_poly.type
_entity_poly.pdbx_seq_one_letter_code
_entity_poly.pdbx_strand_id
1 'polypeptide(L)' 'MLQGGASAPRRLKLSESLMLDPRRRLVLVRCDGREHLILLGPSGDIVVSEMAAAEQAESAN' A
#
# COMPACT_ATOMS: atom_id res chain seq x y z
N MET A 1 11.63 -23.33 20.68
CA MET A 1 12.32 -22.03 20.85
C MET A 1 11.28 -20.94 20.62
N LEU A 2 10.95 -20.20 21.69
CA LEU A 2 10.37 -18.85 21.74
C LEU A 2 9.15 -18.54 20.85
N GLN A 3 7.95 -18.67 21.42
CA GLN A 3 6.79 -17.85 21.03
C GLN A 3 7.04 -16.37 21.41
N GLY A 4 6.60 -15.43 20.58
CA GLY A 4 6.50 -14.01 20.91
C GLY A 4 6.55 -13.13 19.66
N GLY A 5 5.62 -12.24 19.37
CA GLY A 5 4.60 -11.67 20.23
C GLY A 5 3.40 -11.17 19.44
N ALA A 6 2.42 -10.67 20.19
CA ALA A 6 1.16 -10.12 19.73
C ALA A 6 1.33 -9.37 18.40
N SER A 7 0.49 -9.71 17.42
CA SER A 7 0.38 -8.99 16.16
C SER A 7 0.10 -7.53 16.48
N ALA A 8 1.14 -6.71 16.53
CA ALA A 8 0.99 -5.26 16.59
C ALA A 8 0.01 -4.87 15.48
N PRO A 9 -0.90 -3.91 15.73
CA PRO A 9 -1.84 -3.48 14.71
C PRO A 9 -1.03 -3.16 13.45
N ARG A 10 -1.32 -3.88 12.34
CA ARG A 10 -0.61 -3.66 11.08
C ARG A 10 -0.96 -2.25 10.61
N ARG A 11 -0.10 -1.30 10.98
CA ARG A 11 -0.20 0.11 10.59
C ARG A 11 -0.18 0.27 9.07
N LEU A 12 0.41 -0.71 8.38
CA LEU A 12 0.58 -0.75 6.93
C LEU A 12 -0.23 -1.90 6.32
N LYS A 13 -1.13 -1.56 5.39
CA LYS A 13 -1.91 -2.50 4.58
C LYS A 13 -1.68 -2.20 3.11
N LEU A 14 -1.37 -3.22 2.32
CA LEU A 14 -1.35 -3.10 0.87
C LEU A 14 -2.80 -3.14 0.36
N SER A 15 -3.26 -2.08 -0.28
CA SER A 15 -4.60 -2.01 -0.89
C SER A 15 -4.57 -2.65 -2.27
N GLU A 16 -3.67 -2.18 -3.14
CA GLU A 16 -3.60 -2.65 -4.53
C GLU A 16 -2.19 -2.51 -5.08
N SER A 17 -1.84 -3.33 -6.08
CA SER A 17 -0.63 -3.14 -6.87
C SER A 17 -0.91 -3.34 -8.35
N LEU A 18 -0.49 -2.38 -9.17
CA LEU A 18 -0.65 -2.38 -10.62
C LEU A 18 0.72 -2.31 -11.30
N MET A 19 0.98 -3.18 -12.27
CA MET A 19 2.19 -3.10 -13.08
C MET A 19 1.96 -2.08 -14.19
N LEU A 20 2.71 -0.98 -14.19
CA LEU A 20 2.60 0.06 -15.22
C LEU A 20 3.39 -0.31 -16.47
N ASP A 21 4.56 -0.91 -16.28
CA ASP A 21 5.39 -1.51 -17.32
C ASP A 21 6.30 -2.59 -16.70
N PRO A 22 7.12 -3.31 -17.48
CA PRO A 22 7.93 -4.42 -16.98
C PRO A 22 8.90 -4.06 -15.85
N ARG A 23 9.21 -2.77 -15.68
CA ARG A 23 10.17 -2.28 -14.69
C ARG A 23 9.54 -1.38 -13.63
N ARG A 24 8.30 -0.93 -13.81
CA ARG A 24 7.62 -0.01 -12.89
C ARG A 24 6.31 -0.57 -12.37
N ARG A 25 6.10 -0.45 -11.06
CA ARG A 25 4.91 -0.90 -10.34
C ARG A 25 4.30 0.26 -9.57
N LEU A 26 3.02 0.52 -9.78
CA LEU A 26 2.22 1.36 -8.89
C LEU A 26 1.71 0.51 -7.73
N VAL A 27 1.79 1.05 -6.52
CA VAL A 27 1.41 0.37 -5.28
C VAL A 27 0.61 1.35 -4.44
N LEU A 28 -0.62 0.97 -4.08
CA LEU A 28 -1.45 1.71 -3.16
C LEU A 28 -1.33 1.09 -1.77
N VAL A 29 -0.78 1.84 -0.81
CA VAL A 29 -0.62 1.40 0.58
C VAL A 29 -1.41 2.27 1.53
N ARG A 30 -2.16 1.65 2.43
CA ARG A 30 -2.81 2.32 3.55
C ARG A 30 -1.89 2.30 4.76
N CYS A 31 -1.44 3.47 5.18
CA CYS A 31 -0.61 3.67 6.35
C CYS A 31 -1.33 4.60 7.32
N ASP A 32 -1.57 4.16 8.56
CA ASP A 32 -2.15 4.98 9.63
C ASP A 32 -3.46 5.72 9.27
N GLY A 33 -4.30 5.10 8.43
CA GLY A 33 -5.57 5.69 7.99
C GLY A 33 -5.47 6.63 6.79
N ARG A 34 -4.32 6.68 6.12
CA ARG A 34 -4.12 7.39 4.85
C ARG A 34 -3.69 6.44 3.75
N GLU A 35 -4.14 6.69 2.52
CA GLU A 35 -3.71 5.96 1.34
C GLU A 35 -2.57 6.71 0.64
N HIS A 36 -1.50 5.99 0.34
CA HIS A 36 -0.33 6.51 -0.35
C HIS A 36 -0.17 5.73 -1.66
N LEU A 37 -0.13 6.44 -2.78
CA LEU A 37 0.15 5.86 -4.08
C LEU A 37 1.64 6.01 -4.38
N ILE A 38 2.34 4.89 -4.52
CA ILE A 38 3.78 4.84 -4.69
C ILE A 38 4.11 4.20 -6.04
N LEU A 39 4.92 4.88 -6.86
CA LEU A 39 5.51 4.32 -8.05
C LEU A 39 6.88 3.75 -7.71
N LEU A 40 7.01 2.43 -7.75
CA LEU A 40 8.27 1.72 -7.61
C LEU A 40 8.89 1.54 -8.99
N GLY A 41 10.10 2.02 -9.19
CA GLY A 41 10.84 1.88 -10.44
C GLY A 41 12.33 1.69 -10.25
N PRO A 42 13.07 1.43 -11.33
CA PRO A 42 14.51 1.18 -11.28
C PRO A 42 15.33 2.42 -10.92
N SER A 43 14.76 3.62 -11.09
CA SER A 43 15.41 4.89 -10.75
C SER A 43 15.14 5.34 -9.31
N GLY A 44 14.29 4.60 -8.57
CA GLY A 44 13.85 4.95 -7.22
C GLY A 44 12.34 4.78 -7.06
N ASP A 45 11.89 4.85 -5.81
CA ASP A 45 10.49 4.98 -5.43
C ASP A 45 10.07 6.45 -5.39
N ILE A 46 8.84 6.72 -5.83
CA ILE A 46 8.24 8.07 -5.83
C ILE A 46 6.85 7.98 -5.22
N VAL A 47 6.56 8.82 -4.24
CA VAL A 47 5.18 9.03 -3.76
C VAL A 47 4.47 9.92 -4.78
N VAL A 48 3.51 9.34 -5.49
CA VAL A 48 2.75 10.01 -6.53
C VAL A 48 1.68 10.91 -5.90
N SER A 49 0.96 10.38 -4.91
CA SER A 49 -0.11 11.08 -4.20
C SER A 49 -0.32 10.51 -2.80
N GLU A 50 -0.80 11.35 -1.89
CA GLU A 50 -1.30 10.97 -0.58
C GLU A 50 -2.76 11.41 -0.47
N MET A 51 -3.64 10.51 -0.04
CA MET A 51 -5.06 10.75 0.10
C MET A 51 -5.52 10.30 1.49
N ALA A 52 -6.57 10.92 2.02
CA ALA A 52 -7.30 10.33 3.13
C ALA A 52 -7.76 8.95 2.67
N ALA A 53 -7.55 7.90 3.49
CA ALA A 53 -7.95 6.56 3.08
C ALA A 53 -9.46 6.59 2.82
N ALA A 54 -9.86 6.43 1.57
CA ALA A 54 -11.25 6.24 1.27
C ALA A 54 -11.63 4.91 1.93
N GLU A 55 -12.68 4.92 2.74
CA GLU A 55 -13.37 3.67 3.04
C GLU A 55 -13.88 3.16 1.69
N GLN A 56 -13.14 2.22 1.10
CA GLN A 56 -13.50 1.56 -0.15
C GLN A 56 -14.83 0.82 0.11
N ALA A 57 -15.94 1.52 -0.06
CA ALA A 57 -17.18 0.95 -0.52
C ALA A 57 -16.93 0.38 -1.93
N GLU A 58 -17.62 -0.71 -2.26
CA GLU A 58 -17.54 -1.42 -3.54
C GLU A 58 -16.41 -2.46 -3.68
N SER A 59 -16.57 -3.59 -3.01
CA SER A 59 -16.26 -4.90 -3.61
C SER A 59 -17.38 -5.88 -3.25
N ALA A 60 -18.56 -5.58 -3.80
CA ALA A 60 -19.64 -6.54 -3.99
C ALA A 60 -20.04 -6.48 -5.47
N ASN A 61 -19.37 -7.31 -6.28
CA ASN A 61 -19.89 -7.80 -7.55
C ASN A 61 -19.29 -9.18 -7.84
#